data_AF-A0A2N5HYP4-F1
#
_entry.id   AF-A0A2N5HYP4-F1
#
_cell.length_a   1.000
_cell.length_b   1.000
_cell.length_c   1.000
_cell.angle_alpha   90.00
_cell.angle_beta   90.00
_cell.angle_gamma   90.00
#
_symmetry.space_group_name_H-M   'P 1'
#
loop_
_entity.id
_entity.type
_entity.pdbx_description
1 polymer ?
#
loop_
_entity_poly.entity_id
_entity_poly.type
_entity_poly.pdbx_seq_one_letter_code
_entity_poly.pdbx_strand_id
1 'polypeptide(L)' 'MLSKIQTILKYRKQFISLLVGVPSYEKYVEHMQTHHPQQQMKSRKEFFCEAQEARFNAKGGKISRCC' A
#
# COMPACT_ATOMS: atom_id res chain seq x y z
N MET A 1 20.11 21.50 -11.10
CA MET A 1 20.11 20.08 -11.50
C MET A 1 19.81 19.13 -10.33
N LEU A 2 20.44 19.31 -9.16
CA LEU A 2 20.26 18.47 -7.96
C LEU A 2 18.80 18.34 -7.47
N SER A 3 18.01 19.41 -7.57
CA SER A 3 16.59 19.42 -7.16
C SER A 3 15.73 18.44 -7.96
N LYS A 4 15.97 18.30 -9.27
CA LYS A 4 15.24 17.34 -10.13
C LYS A 4 15.53 15.89 -9.73
N ILE A 5 16.78 15.60 -9.34
CA ILE A 5 17.18 14.26 -8.87
C ILE A 5 16.48 13.93 -7.55
N GLN A 6 16.39 14.88 -6.62
CA GLN A 6 15.64 14.70 -5.36
C GLN A 6 14.16 14.40 -5.60
N THR A 7 13.54 15.08 -6.56
CA THR A 7 12.14 14.81 -6.93
C THR A 7 11.96 13.39 -7.46
N ILE A 8 12.82 12.94 -8.38
CA ILE A 8 12.78 11.57 -8.93
C ILE A 8 12.96 10.53 -7.83
N LEU A 9 13.91 10.76 -6.90
CA LEU A 9 14.16 9.87 -5.76
C LEU A 9 12.99 9.86 -4.75
N LYS A 10 12.15 10.89 -4.71
CA LYS A 10 10.94 10.91 -3.88
C LYS A 10 9.86 9.97 -4.45
N TYR A 11 9.73 9.93 -5.78
CA TYR A 11 8.70 9.11 -6.46
C TYR A 11 9.12 7.64 -6.68
N ARG A 12 10.41 7.30 -6.58
CA ARG A 12 10.89 5.91 -6.76
C ARG A 12 10.20 4.90 -5.84
N LYS A 13 9.89 5.28 -4.60
CA LYS A 13 9.26 4.40 -3.60
C LYS A 13 7.83 4.05 -4.03
N GLN A 14 7.11 5.02 -4.58
CA GLN A 14 5.77 4.82 -5.15
C GLN A 14 5.82 3.91 -6.37
N PHE A 15 6.79 4.10 -7.26
CA PHE A 15 6.95 3.27 -8.46
C PHE A 15 7.30 1.82 -8.11
N ILE A 16 8.27 1.59 -7.21
CA ILE A 16 8.64 0.25 -6.75
C ILE A 16 7.48 -0.41 -5.99
N SER A 17 6.76 0.34 -5.14
CA SER A 17 5.60 -0.22 -4.41
C SER A 17 4.48 -0.68 -5.35
N LEU A 18 4.26 0.04 -6.46
CA LEU A 18 3.32 -0.36 -7.50
C LEU A 18 3.78 -1.63 -8.22
N LEU A 19 5.08 -1.72 -8.57
CA LEU A 19 5.65 -2.89 -9.25
C LEU A 19 5.60 -4.17 -8.40
N VAL A 20 5.90 -4.08 -7.11
CA VAL A 20 5.89 -5.24 -6.19
C VAL A 20 4.48 -5.56 -5.69
N GLY A 21 3.49 -4.70 -6.00
CA GLY A 21 2.11 -4.83 -5.51
C GLY A 21 2.03 -4.74 -3.99
N VAL A 22 2.96 -4.03 -3.36
CA VAL A 22 2.99 -3.82 -1.90
C VAL A 22 2.37 -2.47 -1.62
N PRO A 23 1.22 -2.43 -0.94
CA PRO A 23 0.57 -1.17 -0.66
C PRO A 23 1.40 -0.36 0.36
N SER A 24 1.60 0.93 0.08
CA SER A 24 2.39 1.84 0.93
C SER A 24 1.50 2.43 2.02
N TYR A 25 1.84 2.20 3.29
CA TYR A 25 1.11 2.74 4.44
C TYR A 25 1.08 4.29 4.45
N GLU A 26 2.16 4.94 4.02
CA GLU A 26 2.22 6.40 3.94
C GLU A 26 1.17 6.95 2.96
N LYS A 27 0.97 6.28 1.82
CA LYS A 27 -0.05 6.65 0.84
C LYS A 27 -1.46 6.39 1.35
N TYR A 28 -1.65 5.31 2.12
CA TYR A 28 -2.92 5.06 2.80
C TYR A 28 -3.26 6.17 3.79
N VAL A 29 -2.31 6.58 4.64
CA VAL A 29 -2.53 7.68 5.61
C VAL A 29 -2.82 8.99 4.89
N GLU A 30 -2.04 9.36 3.87
CA GLU A 30 -2.27 10.57 3.07
C GLU A 30 -3.68 10.56 2.45
N HIS A 31 -4.10 9.43 1.87
CA HIS A 31 -5.43 9.27 1.28
C HIS A 31 -6.56 9.34 2.32
N MET A 32 -6.40 8.67 3.47
CA MET A 32 -7.39 8.71 4.55
C MET A 32 -7.54 10.12 5.12
N GLN A 33 -6.44 10.86 5.26
CA GLN A 33 -6.47 12.24 5.74
C GLN A 33 -7.16 13.19 4.75
N THR A 34 -6.96 13.00 3.45
CA THR A 34 -7.53 13.89 2.42
C THR A 34 -8.97 13.56 2.06
N HIS A 35 -9.35 12.27 2.01
CA HIS A 35 -10.67 11.84 1.55
C HIS A 35 -11.60 11.36 2.67
N HIS A 36 -11.07 10.87 3.79
CA HIS A 36 -11.84 10.27 4.86
C HIS A 36 -11.42 10.77 6.26
N PRO A 37 -11.45 12.09 6.52
CA PRO A 37 -10.97 12.67 7.79
C PRO A 37 -11.78 12.23 9.02
N GLN A 38 -12.99 11.71 8.82
CA GLN A 38 -13.88 11.24 9.89
C GLN A 38 -13.74 9.74 10.19
N GLN A 39 -12.95 8.99 9.40
CA GLN A 39 -12.80 7.56 9.59
C GLN A 39 -11.52 7.24 10.38
N GLN A 40 -11.62 6.28 11.31
CA GLN A 40 -10.47 5.84 12.08
C GLN A 40 -9.43 5.18 11.15
N MET A 41 -8.23 5.78 11.09
CA MET A 41 -7.11 5.23 10.35
C MET A 41 -6.70 3.89 10.98
N LYS A 42 -6.53 2.86 10.15
CA LYS A 42 -6.02 1.57 10.57
C LYS A 42 -4.57 1.71 11.01
N SER A 43 -4.17 0.94 12.01
CA SER A 43 -2.76 0.84 12.37
C SER A 43 -1.96 0.20 11.23
N ARG A 44 -0.65 0.44 11.22
CA ARG A 44 0.25 -0.16 10.23
C ARG A 44 0.09 -1.67 10.15
N LYS A 45 -0.04 -2.35 11.28
CA LYS A 45 -0.19 -3.82 11.35
C LYS A 45 -1.49 -4.27 10.69
N GLU A 46 -2.62 -3.63 11.02
CA GLU A 46 -3.94 -3.97 10.47
C GLU A 46 -3.97 -3.78 8.96
N PHE A 47 -3.38 -2.69 8.45
CA PHE A 47 -3.26 -2.45 7.02
C PHE A 47 -2.48 -3.57 6.30
N PHE A 48 -1.36 -4.03 6.86
CA PHE A 48 -0.59 -5.12 6.26
C PHE A 48 -1.28 -6.48 6.39
N CYS A 49 -1.98 -6.75 7.50
CA CYS A 49 -2.78 -7.97 7.66
C CYS A 49 -3.90 -8.00 6.62
N GLU A 50 -4.68 -6.93 6.47
CA GLU A 50 -5.75 -6.85 5.49
C GLU A 50 -5.24 -6.87 4.05
N ALA A 51 -4.10 -6.24 3.76
CA ALA A 51 -3.47 -6.33 2.43
C ALA A 51 -3.03 -7.76 2.10
N GLN A 52 -2.51 -8.49 3.09
CA GLN A 52 -2.17 -9.90 2.93
C GLN A 52 -3.43 -10.75 2.81
N GLU A 53 -4.44 -10.54 3.64
CA GLU A 53 -5.72 -11.24 3.56
C GLU A 53 -6.43 -10.97 2.23
N ALA A 54 -6.36 -9.77 1.67
CA ALA A 54 -6.91 -9.48 0.35
C ALA A 54 -6.13 -10.19 -0.77
N ARG A 55 -4.81 -10.39 -0.61
CA ARG A 55 -3.99 -11.11 -1.61
C ARG A 55 -4.05 -12.63 -1.47
N PHE A 56 -4.17 -13.13 -0.25
CA PHE A 56 -4.01 -14.53 0.12
C PHE A 56 -5.31 -15.19 0.60
N ASN A 57 -6.24 -14.42 1.15
CA ASN A 57 -7.50 -14.91 1.73
C ASN A 57 -8.76 -14.28 1.10
N ALA A 58 -8.65 -13.63 -0.08
CA ALA A 58 -9.80 -13.02 -0.74
C ALA A 58 -10.95 -14.05 -0.87
N LYS A 59 -12.06 -13.72 -0.20
CA LYS A 59 -13.35 -14.43 -0.13
C LYS A 59 -13.53 -15.45 -1.25
N GLY A 60 -13.15 -16.70 -0.99
CA GLY A 60 -13.21 -17.76 -1.99
C GLY A 60 -12.28 -18.94 -1.77
N GLY A 61 -11.38 -18.92 -0.78
CA GLY A 61 -10.63 -20.13 -0.37
C GLY A 61 -9.75 -20.73 -1.46
N LYS A 62 -9.36 -19.95 -2.48
CA LYS A 62 -8.54 -20.37 -3.61
C LYS A 62 -7.31 -19.46 -3.75
N ILE A 63 -6.41 -19.49 -2.76
CA ILE A 63 -5.02 -19.64 -3.18
C ILE A 63 -5.00 -20.99 -3.86
N SER A 64 -4.93 -20.99 -5.19
CA SER A 64 -4.41 -22.13 -5.90
C SER A 64 -3.00 -22.37 -5.36
N ARG A 65 -2.90 -23.21 -4.33
CA ARG A 65 -1.73 -24.04 -4.12
C ARG A 65 -1.64 -24.87 -5.40
N CYS A 66 -0.98 -24.33 -6.41
CA CYS A 66 -0.51 -25.16 -7.49
C CYS A 66 0.67 -25.92 -6.89
N CYS A 67 0.33 -27.11 -6.40
CA CYS A 67 1.21 -28.23 -6.06
C CYS A 67 2.39 -27.90 -5.14
#